data_AF-A0A2K9END9-F1
#
_entry.id   AF-A0A2K9END9-F1
#
_cell.length_a   1.000
_cell.length_b   1.000
_cell.length_c   1.000
_cell.angle_alpha   90.00
_cell.angle_beta   90.00
_cell.angle_gamma   90.00
#
_symmetry.space_group_name_H-M   'P 1'
#
loop_
_entity.id
_entity.type
_entity.pdbx_description
1 polymer ?
#
loop_
_entity_poly.entity_id
_entity_poly.type
_entity_poly.pdbx_seq_one_letter_code
_entity_poly.pdbx_strand_id
1 'polypeptide(L)'
;MIQRTRPIAALGLIALTLAACAQPIANPAELGPNAPVRSAVPESPYRAATSRMRPAQPAPVIAAPIPVAPAVPTGPSGPLDARTGLHQSALVSVSGSADSQFIVLFRPGQTDSDSIDTAPGKLCGATGVASSRTNSPGSGSAMPGVQTMIVKCGAA
;
A
#
# COMPACT_ATOMS: atom_id res chain seq x y z
N MET A 1 -51.78 25.71 -15.65
CA MET A 1 -51.96 24.24 -15.73
C MET A 1 -50.66 23.63 -16.22
N ILE A 2 -49.87 23.04 -15.32
CA ILE A 2 -48.73 22.18 -15.68
C ILE A 2 -48.87 20.94 -14.80
N GLN A 3 -49.24 19.82 -15.41
CA GLN A 3 -49.55 18.57 -14.73
C GLN A 3 -48.30 17.98 -14.08
N ARG A 4 -48.47 17.63 -12.80
CA ARG A 4 -47.64 16.69 -12.06
C ARG A 4 -47.85 15.29 -12.63
N THR A 5 -46.76 14.56 -12.87
CA THR A 5 -46.83 13.10 -12.98
C THR A 5 -45.57 12.48 -12.38
N ARG A 6 -45.69 11.96 -11.16
CA ARG A 6 -44.88 10.86 -10.62
C ARG A 6 -45.76 9.61 -10.68
N PRO A 7 -45.18 8.44 -10.99
CA PRO A 7 -45.11 7.35 -10.01
C PRO A 7 -43.76 6.61 -10.08
N ILE A 8 -43.05 6.39 -8.96
CA ILE A 8 -43.08 5.19 -8.10
C ILE A 8 -43.13 3.87 -8.91
N ALA A 9 -41.98 3.21 -9.00
CA ALA A 9 -41.90 1.76 -9.19
C ALA A 9 -40.89 1.22 -8.17
N ALA A 10 -41.43 0.68 -7.07
CA ALA A 10 -40.73 -0.13 -6.09
C ALA A 10 -41.02 -1.60 -6.41
N LEU A 11 -39.98 -2.41 -6.61
CA LEU A 11 -39.95 -3.88 -6.64
C LEU A 11 -38.44 -4.20 -6.81
N GLY A 12 -37.70 -4.73 -5.83
CA GLY A 12 -38.06 -5.80 -4.91
C GLY A 12 -37.47 -7.10 -5.48
N LEU A 13 -36.24 -7.46 -5.06
CA LEU A 13 -35.74 -8.85 -5.04
C LEU A 13 -34.39 -8.91 -4.30
N ILE A 14 -34.51 -9.03 -2.99
CA ILE A 14 -33.50 -9.63 -2.11
C ILE A 14 -33.71 -11.14 -2.21
N ALA A 15 -32.75 -11.86 -2.78
CA ALA A 15 -32.64 -13.32 -2.70
C ALA A 15 -31.13 -13.65 -2.59
N LEU A 16 -30.61 -13.82 -1.38
CA LEU A 16 -30.35 -15.12 -0.74
C LEU A 16 -29.62 -16.13 -1.65
N THR A 17 -28.33 -16.33 -1.39
CA THR A 17 -27.70 -17.67 -1.27
C THR A 17 -26.37 -17.56 -0.50
N LEU A 18 -26.44 -17.44 0.83
CA LEU A 18 -25.38 -17.94 1.70
C LEU A 18 -25.47 -19.47 1.69
N ALA A 19 -24.73 -20.11 0.79
CA ALA A 19 -24.52 -21.55 0.82
C ALA A 19 -23.22 -21.83 1.57
N ALA A 20 -23.38 -22.40 2.76
CA ALA A 20 -22.32 -23.02 3.53
C ALA A 20 -21.67 -24.16 2.72
N CYS A 21 -20.34 -24.19 2.69
CA CYS A 21 -19.58 -25.43 2.61
C CYS A 21 -18.54 -25.40 3.72
N ALA A 22 -18.97 -25.89 4.87
CA ALA A 22 -18.12 -26.24 5.98
C ALA A 22 -17.39 -27.57 5.65
N GLN A 23 -16.05 -27.49 5.54
CA GLN A 23 -15.03 -28.49 5.97
C GLN A 23 -15.01 -29.84 5.21
N PRO A 24 -14.04 -30.79 5.41
CA PRO A 24 -12.94 -30.88 6.40
C PRO A 24 -11.60 -31.50 5.85
N ILE A 25 -10.74 -31.97 6.77
CA ILE A 25 -9.68 -33.01 6.64
C ILE A 25 -8.25 -32.42 6.52
N ALA A 26 -7.53 -32.22 7.63
CA ALA A 26 -6.78 -33.21 8.42
C ALA A 26 -5.51 -33.69 7.70
N ASN A 27 -4.37 -33.05 8.01
CA ASN A 27 -3.06 -33.64 7.76
C ASN A 27 -2.79 -34.68 8.86
N PRO A 28 -2.41 -35.93 8.50
CA PRO A 28 -2.00 -36.91 9.47
C PRO A 28 -0.67 -36.50 10.10
N ALA A 29 -0.68 -36.43 11.42
CA ALA A 29 0.52 -36.61 12.23
C ALA A 29 1.06 -38.02 11.93
N GLU A 30 2.20 -38.10 11.23
CA GLU A 30 2.99 -39.32 11.25
C GLU A 30 3.89 -39.33 12.48
N LEU A 31 3.52 -40.27 13.36
CA LEU A 31 4.31 -40.80 14.44
C LEU A 31 5.67 -41.30 13.94
N GLY A 32 6.74 -40.81 14.57
CA GLY A 32 8.02 -41.51 14.58
C GLY A 32 8.65 -41.43 15.96
N PRO A 33 8.42 -42.41 16.85
CA PRO A 33 9.16 -42.52 18.09
C PRO A 33 10.33 -43.49 17.89
N ASN A 34 11.54 -42.99 17.63
CA ASN A 34 12.76 -43.80 17.73
C ASN A 34 13.99 -42.91 18.04
N ALA A 35 14.14 -42.54 19.31
CA ALA A 35 15.44 -42.60 19.97
C ALA A 35 15.44 -43.91 20.80
N PRO A 36 16.56 -44.60 21.08
CA PRO A 36 17.94 -44.10 21.13
C PRO A 36 18.99 -45.05 20.51
N VAL A 37 20.14 -44.53 20.07
CA VAL A 37 21.39 -45.31 20.10
C VAL A 37 22.52 -44.43 20.62
N ARG A 38 22.76 -44.54 21.92
CA ARG A 38 24.05 -44.22 22.54
C ARG A 38 25.07 -45.23 22.00
N SER A 39 25.88 -44.84 21.03
CA SER A 39 27.11 -45.59 20.74
C SER A 39 28.12 -45.29 21.85
N ALA A 40 28.57 -46.36 22.47
CA ALA A 40 29.50 -46.39 23.58
C ALA A 40 30.85 -45.75 23.22
N VAL A 41 31.40 -45.03 24.19
CA VAL A 41 32.78 -44.57 24.24
C VAL A 41 33.68 -45.75 24.62
N PRO A 42 34.72 -46.08 23.84
CA PRO A 42 35.92 -46.68 24.40
C PRO A 42 36.93 -45.57 24.73
N GLU A 43 37.16 -45.40 26.03
CA GLU A 43 38.31 -44.69 26.59
C GLU A 43 39.61 -45.27 26.02
N SER A 44 40.45 -44.43 25.42
CA SER A 44 41.83 -44.81 25.10
C SER A 44 42.79 -43.93 25.92
N PRO A 45 43.68 -44.51 26.75
CA PRO A 45 44.47 -43.77 27.73
C PRO A 45 45.77 -43.16 27.16
N TYR A 46 45.91 -43.01 25.84
CA TYR A 46 47.12 -42.43 25.25
C TYR A 46 47.10 -40.90 25.25
N ARG A 47 47.26 -40.37 26.46
CA ARG A 47 47.67 -39.00 26.74
C ARG A 47 49.16 -38.86 26.40
N ALA A 48 49.47 -38.53 25.14
CA ALA A 48 50.80 -38.05 24.76
C ALA A 48 50.68 -36.61 24.27
N ALA A 49 50.62 -35.68 25.23
CA ALA A 49 50.70 -34.26 24.97
C ALA A 49 52.13 -33.91 24.52
N THR A 50 52.38 -33.87 23.22
CA THR A 50 53.50 -33.11 22.66
C THR A 50 52.98 -31.74 22.28
N SER A 51 53.20 -30.76 23.16
CA SER A 51 52.96 -29.34 22.86
C SER A 51 53.90 -28.91 21.73
N ARG A 52 53.46 -29.03 20.48
CA ARG A 52 54.03 -28.24 19.40
C ARG A 52 53.49 -26.82 19.52
N MET A 53 54.36 -25.87 19.82
CA MET A 53 54.07 -24.44 19.68
C MET A 53 53.51 -24.19 18.28
N ARG A 54 52.23 -23.86 18.22
CA ARG A 54 51.58 -23.35 17.01
C ARG A 54 52.08 -21.91 16.82
N PRO A 55 52.60 -21.53 15.64
CA PRO A 55 52.87 -20.13 15.35
C PRO A 55 51.60 -19.33 15.58
N ALA A 56 51.70 -18.21 16.31
CA ALA A 56 50.57 -17.31 16.55
C ALA A 56 50.01 -16.87 15.19
N GLN A 57 48.81 -17.35 14.87
CA GLN A 57 48.10 -16.93 13.67
C GLN A 57 47.68 -15.47 13.89
N PRO A 58 47.97 -14.54 12.97
CA PRO A 58 47.55 -13.16 13.09
C PRO A 58 46.04 -13.10 13.31
N ALA A 59 45.60 -12.28 14.27
CA ALA A 59 44.17 -12.11 14.54
C ALA A 59 43.43 -11.66 13.27
N PRO A 60 42.23 -12.19 12.98
CA PRO A 60 41.43 -11.71 11.87
C PRO A 60 41.12 -10.23 12.08
N VAL A 61 41.46 -9.39 11.09
CA VAL A 61 41.13 -7.97 11.10
C VAL A 61 39.61 -7.88 11.06
N ILE A 62 38.98 -7.47 12.17
CA ILE A 62 37.55 -7.20 12.24
C ILE A 62 37.31 -5.96 11.37
N ALA A 63 36.70 -6.16 10.21
CA ALA A 63 36.29 -5.06 9.35
C ALA A 63 35.29 -4.18 10.12
N ALA A 64 35.53 -2.86 10.12
CA ALA A 64 34.61 -1.91 10.73
C ALA A 64 33.21 -2.03 10.12
N PRO A 65 32.13 -1.87 10.92
CA PRO A 65 30.78 -1.97 10.40
C PRO A 65 30.57 -0.91 9.32
N ILE A 66 30.14 -1.37 8.14
CA ILE A 66 29.85 -0.50 7.00
C ILE A 66 28.67 0.40 7.38
N PRO A 67 28.76 1.73 7.26
CA PRO A 67 27.64 2.60 7.53
C PRO A 67 26.51 2.30 6.53
N VAL A 68 25.37 1.82 7.04
CA VAL A 68 24.16 1.60 6.24
C VAL A 68 23.55 2.96 5.96
N ALA A 69 23.53 3.36 4.68
CA ALA A 69 22.86 4.58 4.27
C ALA A 69 21.36 4.51 4.57
N PRO A 70 20.71 5.63 4.95
CA PRO A 70 19.26 5.67 5.15
C PRO A 70 18.54 5.20 3.87
N ALA A 71 17.50 4.38 4.04
CA ALA A 71 16.67 3.95 2.92
C ALA A 71 16.06 5.18 2.23
N VAL A 72 16.27 5.28 0.91
CA VAL A 72 15.63 6.32 0.10
C VAL A 72 14.12 6.05 0.08
N PRO A 73 13.26 7.04 0.41
CA PRO A 73 11.82 6.84 0.35
C PRO A 73 11.40 6.48 -1.08
N THR A 74 10.76 5.33 -1.25
CA THR A 74 10.24 4.83 -2.54
C THR A 74 8.86 5.39 -2.91
N GLY A 75 8.50 6.55 -2.36
CA GLY A 75 7.24 7.23 -2.64
C GLY A 75 7.32 8.09 -3.92
N PRO A 76 6.16 8.54 -4.44
CA PRO A 76 6.15 9.55 -5.49
C PRO A 76 6.94 10.77 -5.02
N SER A 77 7.89 11.19 -5.86
CA SER A 77 8.87 12.22 -5.52
C SER A 77 8.86 13.31 -6.58
N GLY A 78 8.92 14.56 -6.16
CA GLY A 78 9.00 15.69 -7.08
C GLY A 78 8.37 16.95 -6.54
N PRO A 79 8.34 18.02 -7.35
CA PRO A 79 7.65 19.25 -7.01
C PRO A 79 6.14 19.02 -6.94
N LEU A 80 5.51 19.64 -5.95
CA LEU A 80 4.06 19.71 -5.83
C LEU A 80 3.52 20.89 -6.65
N ASP A 81 2.33 20.73 -7.19
CA ASP A 81 1.54 21.82 -7.75
C ASP A 81 0.96 22.68 -6.63
N ALA A 82 1.22 23.98 -6.66
CA ALA A 82 0.82 24.88 -5.59
C ALA A 82 -0.70 25.01 -5.42
N ARG A 83 -1.46 24.74 -6.49
CA ARG A 83 -2.91 24.94 -6.53
C ARG A 83 -3.67 23.74 -5.97
N THR A 84 -3.20 22.54 -6.28
CA THR A 84 -3.84 21.27 -5.89
C THR A 84 -3.11 20.55 -4.77
N GLY A 85 -1.83 20.83 -4.54
CA GLY A 85 -1.01 20.07 -3.60
C GLY A 85 -0.62 18.66 -4.09
N LEU A 86 -0.97 18.30 -5.32
CA LEU A 86 -0.59 17.02 -5.93
C LEU A 86 0.80 17.08 -6.54
N HIS A 87 1.47 15.94 -6.69
CA HIS A 87 2.73 15.88 -7.46
C HIS A 87 2.47 16.33 -8.90
N GLN A 88 3.34 17.21 -9.42
CA GLN A 88 3.19 17.75 -10.77
C GLN A 88 3.22 16.64 -11.85
N SER A 89 3.98 15.57 -11.60
CA SER A 89 4.04 14.39 -12.47
C SER A 89 2.74 13.57 -12.50
N ALA A 90 1.92 13.67 -11.44
CA ALA A 90 0.65 12.98 -11.32
C ALA A 90 -0.51 13.76 -11.97
N LEU A 91 -0.40 15.08 -12.08
CA LEU A 91 -1.43 15.92 -12.66
C LEU A 91 -1.50 15.76 -14.18
N VAL A 92 -2.69 15.49 -14.68
CA VAL A 92 -2.98 15.45 -16.13
C VAL A 92 -3.61 16.76 -16.56
N SER A 93 -4.61 17.24 -15.82
CA SER A 93 -5.22 18.55 -16.06
C SER A 93 -5.99 19.06 -14.85
N VAL A 94 -6.13 20.38 -14.77
CA VAL A 94 -6.98 21.09 -13.82
C VAL A 94 -7.81 22.09 -14.61
N SER A 95 -9.13 22.02 -14.49
CA SER A 95 -10.05 22.95 -15.14
C SER A 95 -11.13 23.44 -14.16
N GLY A 96 -11.73 24.57 -14.50
CA GLY A 96 -12.77 25.21 -13.69
C GLY A 96 -12.25 26.27 -12.71
N SER A 97 -13.17 26.75 -11.85
CA SER A 97 -12.97 27.85 -10.90
C SER A 97 -13.71 27.58 -9.58
N ALA A 98 -13.36 28.35 -8.55
CA ALA A 98 -13.98 28.25 -7.23
C ALA A 98 -15.48 28.58 -7.26
N ASP A 99 -15.92 29.47 -8.17
CA ASP A 99 -17.32 29.89 -8.29
C ASP A 99 -18.26 28.81 -8.86
N SER A 100 -17.72 27.79 -9.51
CA SER A 100 -18.51 26.73 -10.17
C SER A 100 -18.14 25.36 -9.64
N GLN A 101 -16.97 24.86 -10.05
CA GLN A 101 -16.36 23.62 -9.60
C GLN A 101 -14.99 23.47 -10.24
N PHE A 102 -14.09 22.78 -9.56
CA PHE A 102 -12.85 22.27 -10.13
C PHE A 102 -13.04 20.84 -10.63
N ILE A 103 -12.44 20.53 -11.77
CA ILE A 103 -12.29 19.17 -12.29
C ILE A 103 -10.79 18.92 -12.42
N VAL A 104 -10.28 17.94 -11.68
CA VAL A 104 -8.88 17.54 -11.67
C VAL A 104 -8.75 16.13 -12.20
N LEU A 105 -7.97 15.96 -13.26
CA LEU A 105 -7.58 14.66 -13.78
C LEU A 105 -6.17 14.36 -13.28
N PHE A 106 -5.97 13.24 -12.61
CA PHE A 106 -4.70 12.89 -12.02
C PHE A 106 -4.45 11.37 -11.99
N ARG A 107 -3.18 10.98 -11.89
CA ARG A 107 -2.74 9.58 -11.79
C ARG A 107 -2.52 9.23 -10.32
N PRO A 108 -3.42 8.49 -9.65
CA PRO A 108 -3.33 8.20 -8.22
C PRO A 108 -2.07 7.41 -7.87
N GLY A 109 -1.56 6.55 -8.74
CA GLY A 109 -0.33 5.77 -8.50
C GLY A 109 0.97 6.60 -8.58
N GLN A 110 0.89 7.89 -8.89
CA GLN A 110 2.02 8.80 -9.00
C GLN A 110 1.97 9.92 -7.95
N THR A 111 1.08 9.84 -6.98
CA THR A 111 0.94 10.81 -5.89
C THR A 111 0.55 10.10 -4.58
N ASP A 112 0.81 10.74 -3.45
CA ASP A 112 0.46 10.21 -2.14
C ASP A 112 -1.06 10.32 -1.88
N SER A 113 -1.62 9.35 -1.15
CA SER A 113 -3.03 9.37 -0.75
C SER A 113 -3.38 10.60 0.08
N ASP A 114 -2.51 11.01 1.02
CA ASP A 114 -2.70 12.23 1.81
C ASP A 114 -2.79 13.50 0.94
N SER A 115 -2.00 13.56 -0.14
CA SER A 115 -2.04 14.67 -1.11
C SER A 115 -3.36 14.67 -1.87
N ILE A 116 -3.90 13.50 -2.21
CA ILE A 116 -5.23 13.37 -2.86
C ILE A 116 -6.33 13.84 -1.91
N ASP A 117 -6.29 13.45 -0.64
CA ASP A 117 -7.31 13.80 0.36
C ASP A 117 -7.30 15.29 0.72
N THR A 118 -6.12 15.92 0.73
CA THR A 118 -5.97 17.35 1.06
C THR A 118 -6.17 18.28 -0.14
N ALA A 119 -6.11 17.76 -1.37
CA ALA A 119 -6.24 18.56 -2.60
C ALA A 119 -7.51 19.41 -2.70
N PRO A 120 -8.72 18.93 -2.34
CA PRO A 120 -9.93 19.75 -2.35
C PRO A 120 -9.80 21.01 -1.48
N GLY A 121 -9.19 20.86 -0.30
CA GLY A 121 -8.96 21.98 0.62
C GLY A 121 -7.99 23.01 0.06
N LYS A 122 -6.93 22.55 -0.62
CA LYS A 122 -5.97 23.43 -1.32
C LYS A 122 -6.63 24.20 -2.47
N LEU A 123 -7.48 23.52 -3.25
CA LEU A 123 -8.20 24.11 -4.37
C LEU A 123 -9.17 25.22 -3.96
N CYS A 124 -9.91 25.02 -2.87
CA CYS A 124 -10.92 25.98 -2.41
C CYS A 124 -10.36 27.04 -1.46
N GLY A 125 -9.20 26.81 -0.86
CA GLY A 125 -8.56 27.75 0.05
C GLY A 125 -9.52 28.20 1.17
N ALA A 126 -9.65 29.51 1.37
CA ALA A 126 -10.45 30.11 2.43
C ALA A 126 -11.97 29.90 2.27
N THR A 127 -12.46 29.61 1.06
CA THR A 127 -13.90 29.39 0.80
C THR A 127 -14.41 28.05 1.34
N GLY A 128 -13.50 27.12 1.65
CA GLY A 128 -13.83 25.79 2.14
C GLY A 128 -14.42 24.87 1.06
N VAL A 129 -14.48 23.57 1.37
CA VAL A 129 -15.00 22.54 0.44
C VAL A 129 -16.46 22.27 0.74
N ALA A 130 -17.35 22.54 -0.22
CA ALA A 130 -18.77 22.21 -0.10
C ALA A 130 -19.03 20.74 -0.46
N SER A 131 -18.36 20.22 -1.48
CA SER A 131 -18.44 18.80 -1.87
C SER A 131 -17.19 18.41 -2.65
N SER A 132 -16.70 17.19 -2.42
CA SER A 132 -15.65 16.58 -3.24
C SER A 132 -16.05 15.15 -3.56
N ARG A 133 -15.79 14.73 -4.81
CA ARG A 133 -15.93 13.33 -5.21
C ARG A 133 -14.83 12.95 -6.19
N THR A 134 -14.29 11.76 -6.03
CA THR A 134 -13.31 11.19 -6.96
C THR A 134 -13.94 9.98 -7.67
N ASN A 135 -13.80 9.92 -8.99
CA ASN A 135 -14.33 8.86 -9.82
C ASN A 135 -13.18 8.15 -10.52
N SER A 136 -13.21 6.82 -10.47
CA SER A 136 -12.32 6.00 -11.28
C SER A 136 -12.83 5.91 -12.72
N PRO A 137 -11.93 5.97 -13.71
CA PRO A 137 -12.31 5.73 -15.09
C PRO A 137 -12.79 4.28 -15.24
N GLY A 138 -13.79 4.07 -16.09
CA GLY A 138 -14.26 2.72 -16.42
C GLY A 138 -13.18 1.92 -17.16
N SER A 139 -13.31 0.59 -17.19
CA SER A 139 -12.35 -0.33 -17.82
C SER A 139 -12.08 -0.08 -19.31
N GLY A 140 -12.91 0.73 -19.99
CA GLY A 140 -12.77 1.13 -21.39
C GLY A 140 -12.43 2.61 -21.61
N SER A 141 -11.98 3.36 -20.59
CA SER A 141 -11.65 4.78 -20.76
C SER A 141 -10.40 5.00 -21.62
N ALA A 142 -10.44 6.07 -22.44
CA ALA A 142 -9.31 6.50 -23.27
C ALA A 142 -8.05 6.90 -22.47
N MET A 143 -8.18 7.10 -21.16
CA MET A 143 -7.07 7.40 -20.24
C MET A 143 -7.02 6.38 -19.09
N PRO A 144 -6.41 5.20 -19.30
CA PRO A 144 -6.27 4.20 -18.25
C PRO A 144 -5.39 4.73 -17.11
N GLY A 145 -5.80 4.47 -15.87
CA GLY A 145 -5.07 4.88 -14.67
C GLY A 145 -5.16 6.37 -14.30
N VAL A 146 -6.08 7.13 -14.90
CA VAL A 146 -6.33 8.54 -14.57
C VAL A 146 -7.69 8.70 -13.88
N GLN A 147 -7.70 9.14 -12.62
CA GLN A 147 -8.94 9.43 -11.90
C GLN A 147 -9.37 10.88 -12.08
N THR A 148 -10.68 11.12 -11.96
CA THR A 148 -11.27 12.45 -12.02
C THR A 148 -11.82 12.85 -10.66
N MET A 149 -11.23 13.88 -10.06
CA MET A 149 -11.74 14.53 -8.86
C MET A 149 -12.57 15.76 -9.26
N ILE A 150 -13.77 15.87 -8.70
CA ILE A 150 -14.67 17.01 -8.89
C ILE A 150 -14.87 17.66 -7.53
N VAL A 151 -14.49 18.93 -7.43
CA VAL A 151 -14.55 19.71 -6.18
C VAL A 151 -15.45 20.91 -6.37
N LYS A 152 -16.44 21.07 -5.49
CA LYS A 152 -17.26 22.28 -5.35
C LYS A 152 -16.83 23.02 -4.10
N CYS A 153 -16.47 24.28 -4.27
CA CYS A 153 -16.11 25.15 -3.15
C CYS A 153 -17.36 25.73 -2.50
N GLY A 154 -17.20 26.19 -1.26
CA GLY A 154 -18.21 27.00 -0.59
C GLY A 154 -18.41 28.32 -1.32
N ALA A 155 -19.57 28.95 -1.09
CA ALA A 155 -19.75 30.33 -1.52
C ALA A 155 -18.76 31.22 -0.74
N ALA A 156 -18.12 32.14 -1.47
CA ALA A 156 -17.24 33.16 -0.88
C ALA A 156 -18.05 34.25 -0.17
#